data_AF-A0A1I2CX85-F1
#
_entry.id   AF-A0A1I2CX85-F1
#
_cell.length_a   1.000
_cell.length_b   1.000
_cell.length_c   1.000
_cell.angle_alpha   90.00
_cell.angle_beta   90.00
_cell.angle_gamma   90.00
#
_symmetry.space_group_name_H-M   'P 1'
#
loop_
_entity.id
_entity.type
_entity.pdbx_description
1 polymer ?
#
loop_
_entity_poly.entity_id
_entity_poly.type
_entity_poly.pdbx_seq_one_letter_code
_entity_poly.pdbx_strand_id
1 'polypeptide(L)'
;MATSSAAAAHRRRATGPAPSLTGPASDVHPVLRRATAPPAALDLLAQARAGLDEATALETPNERYATAHLAALRTAAAVLAARGRPEPTPRRRARIRSAWEVLPEIAPELTEWSALFASGADRRARAEAGIRGAVGTRDADDLIRDVAMFLRLVERMLVLQPVLPQPRRNGEEGDGDGEGGEGKEVPDAS
;
A
#
# COMPACT_ATOMS: atom_id res chain seq x y z
N MET A 1 3.89 -81.74 -9.04
CA MET A 1 4.57 -82.30 -7.86
C MET A 1 5.04 -81.11 -7.03
N ALA A 2 4.34 -80.78 -5.94
CA ALA A 2 4.67 -81.22 -4.56
C ALA A 2 6.02 -80.62 -4.13
N THR A 3 6.22 -79.90 -3.04
CA THR A 3 5.58 -79.78 -1.71
C THR A 3 6.29 -78.61 -1.02
N SER A 4 5.57 -77.66 -0.42
CA SER A 4 5.27 -77.60 1.02
C SER A 4 6.47 -77.48 1.99
N SER A 5 6.41 -76.39 2.77
CA SER A 5 6.55 -76.38 4.24
C SER A 5 7.85 -75.90 4.91
N ALA A 6 7.62 -74.89 5.78
CA ALA A 6 8.09 -74.78 7.17
C ALA A 6 9.55 -74.38 7.48
N ALA A 7 9.70 -73.26 8.23
CA ALA A 7 9.87 -73.26 9.69
C ALA A 7 10.81 -72.15 10.23
N ALA A 8 10.43 -71.66 11.43
CA ALA A 8 11.28 -71.24 12.55
C ALA A 8 12.04 -69.89 12.51
N ALA A 9 11.35 -68.89 13.06
CA ALA A 9 11.75 -68.06 14.21
C ALA A 9 13.25 -67.82 14.48
N HIS A 10 13.69 -66.56 14.43
CA HIS A 10 14.71 -66.02 15.33
C HIS A 10 14.34 -64.60 15.80
N ARG A 11 14.20 -64.45 17.12
CA ARG A 11 14.03 -63.18 17.84
C ARG A 11 15.31 -62.35 17.72
N ARG A 12 15.20 -61.07 17.38
CA ARG A 12 16.04 -60.00 17.96
C ARG A 12 15.21 -58.76 18.20
N ARG A 13 15.17 -58.34 19.46
CA ARG A 13 14.68 -57.05 19.92
C ARG A 13 15.89 -56.12 19.96
N ALA A 14 15.85 -54.99 19.27
CA ALA A 14 16.70 -53.84 19.55
C ALA A 14 15.94 -52.58 19.13
N THR A 15 15.64 -51.78 20.13
CA THR A 15 15.01 -50.46 20.15
C THR A 15 15.84 -49.44 19.38
N GLY A 16 15.26 -48.83 18.34
CA GLY A 16 15.70 -47.56 17.77
C GLY A 16 14.51 -46.60 17.80
N PRO A 17 14.69 -45.34 18.25
CA PRO A 17 13.59 -44.39 18.36
C PRO A 17 13.01 -44.05 16.98
N ALA A 18 11.68 -44.10 16.88
CA ALA A 18 10.93 -43.57 15.76
C ALA A 18 11.19 -42.06 15.64
N PRO A 19 11.40 -41.51 14.42
CA PRO A 19 11.27 -40.09 14.23
C PRO A 19 9.79 -39.72 14.44
N SER A 20 9.55 -38.89 15.44
CA SER A 20 8.25 -38.32 15.72
C SER A 20 7.69 -37.61 14.48
N LEU A 21 6.54 -38.08 14.02
CA LEU A 21 5.60 -37.37 13.17
C LEU A 21 5.00 -36.20 13.96
N THR A 22 5.74 -35.10 14.09
CA THR A 22 5.24 -33.86 14.68
C THR A 22 5.84 -32.66 13.96
N GLY A 23 5.01 -32.00 13.17
CA GLY A 23 5.30 -30.76 12.46
C GLY A 23 4.72 -30.85 11.05
N PRO A 24 3.65 -30.12 10.71
CA PRO A 24 3.18 -30.09 9.34
C PRO A 24 4.31 -29.63 8.42
N ALA A 25 4.70 -30.53 7.52
CA ALA A 25 5.41 -30.17 6.31
C ALA A 25 4.49 -29.25 5.52
N SER A 26 4.74 -27.94 5.56
CA SER A 26 4.57 -26.99 4.46
C SER A 26 4.43 -25.55 5.00
N ASP A 27 5.49 -25.02 5.59
CA ASP A 27 5.81 -23.60 5.38
C ASP A 27 7.08 -23.55 4.53
N VAL A 28 6.98 -24.14 3.32
CA VAL A 28 7.74 -23.64 2.19
C VAL A 28 7.28 -22.20 2.05
N HIS A 29 8.00 -21.26 2.70
CA HIS A 29 7.72 -19.84 2.57
C HIS A 29 7.56 -19.57 1.08
N PRO A 30 6.36 -19.16 0.61
CA PRO A 30 6.17 -18.87 -0.80
C PRO A 30 7.25 -17.85 -1.13
N VAL A 31 8.12 -18.24 -2.06
CA VAL A 31 9.12 -17.40 -2.72
C VAL A 31 8.65 -15.98 -2.61
N LEU A 32 9.40 -15.15 -1.87
CA LEU A 32 9.26 -13.70 -1.77
C LEU A 32 8.64 -13.20 -3.07
N ARG A 33 7.31 -13.13 -3.11
CA ARG A 33 6.64 -12.71 -4.34
C ARG A 33 7.09 -11.29 -4.41
N ARG A 34 7.91 -10.99 -5.43
CA ARG A 34 8.13 -9.66 -5.98
C ARG A 34 6.85 -8.88 -5.69
N ALA A 35 6.86 -8.09 -4.62
CA ALA A 35 5.62 -7.52 -4.12
C ALA A 35 5.32 -6.40 -5.10
N THR A 36 4.52 -6.75 -6.10
CA THR A 36 3.87 -5.83 -7.01
C THR A 36 3.21 -4.76 -6.17
N ALA A 37 3.17 -3.52 -6.66
CA ALA A 37 2.55 -2.41 -5.94
C ALA A 37 1.22 -2.83 -5.28
N PRO A 38 0.90 -2.32 -4.06
CA PRO A 38 -0.31 -2.67 -3.34
C PRO A 38 -1.55 -2.61 -4.23
N PRO A 39 -2.51 -3.55 -4.10
CA PRO A 39 -3.71 -3.58 -4.94
C PRO A 39 -4.44 -2.24 -4.99
N ALA A 40 -4.55 -1.55 -3.85
CA ALA A 40 -5.16 -0.21 -3.77
C ALA A 40 -4.44 0.84 -4.64
N ALA A 41 -3.11 0.77 -4.78
CA ALA A 41 -2.37 1.66 -5.66
C ALA A 41 -2.66 1.32 -7.13
N LEU A 42 -2.74 0.04 -7.49
CA LEU A 42 -3.08 -0.40 -8.84
C LEU A 42 -4.50 0.02 -9.26
N ASP A 43 -5.47 -0.12 -8.35
CA ASP A 43 -6.86 0.31 -8.58
C ASP A 43 -6.94 1.82 -8.83
N LEU A 44 -6.19 2.62 -8.07
CA LEU A 44 -6.12 4.07 -8.25
C LEU A 44 -5.50 4.45 -9.60
N LEU A 45 -4.47 3.73 -10.07
CA LEU A 45 -3.89 3.95 -11.40
C LEU A 45 -4.88 3.57 -12.52
N ALA A 46 -5.61 2.46 -12.37
CA ALA A 46 -6.63 2.06 -13.33
C ALA A 46 -7.74 3.12 -13.44
N GLN A 47 -8.20 3.66 -12.30
CA GLN A 47 -9.16 4.77 -12.27
C GLN A 47 -8.59 6.07 -12.83
N ALA A 48 -7.30 6.35 -12.61
CA ALA A 48 -6.64 7.51 -13.19
C ALA A 48 -6.55 7.40 -14.72
N ARG A 49 -6.23 6.21 -15.25
CA ARG A 49 -6.22 5.94 -16.69
C ARG A 49 -7.61 6.14 -17.31
N ALA A 50 -8.62 5.50 -16.73
CA ALA A 50 -10.00 5.63 -17.21
C ALA A 50 -10.48 7.10 -17.16
N GLY A 51 -10.17 7.83 -16.08
CA GLY A 51 -10.50 9.25 -15.98
C GLY A 51 -9.74 10.14 -16.97
N LEU A 52 -8.50 9.79 -17.32
CA LEU A 52 -7.76 10.50 -18.37
C LEU A 52 -8.38 10.25 -19.75
N ASP A 53 -8.76 9.01 -20.06
CA ASP A 53 -9.42 8.67 -21.31
C ASP A 53 -10.78 9.39 -21.41
N GLU A 54 -11.55 9.42 -20.32
CA GLU A 54 -12.78 10.21 -20.21
C GLU A 54 -12.52 11.70 -20.47
N ALA A 55 -11.48 12.28 -19.86
CA ALA A 55 -11.12 13.68 -20.08
C ALA A 55 -10.78 13.99 -21.54
N THR A 56 -10.25 13.03 -22.30
CA THR A 56 -9.99 13.20 -23.73
C THR A 56 -11.25 13.13 -24.59
N ALA A 57 -12.30 12.44 -24.13
CA ALA A 57 -13.55 12.27 -24.85
C ALA A 57 -14.55 13.42 -24.61
N LEU A 58 -14.38 14.18 -23.54
CA LEU A 58 -15.24 15.34 -23.22
C LEU A 58 -15.02 16.49 -24.21
N GLU A 59 -16.09 17.20 -24.56
CA GLU A 59 -16.04 18.32 -25.52
C GLU A 59 -15.76 19.66 -24.83
N THR A 60 -16.27 19.85 -23.61
CA THR A 60 -16.21 21.14 -22.94
C THR A 60 -14.86 21.34 -22.23
N PRO A 61 -14.12 22.44 -22.47
CA PRO A 61 -12.80 22.63 -21.86
C PRO A 61 -12.79 22.57 -20.33
N ASN A 62 -13.85 23.07 -19.69
CA ASN A 62 -13.98 23.04 -18.24
C ASN A 62 -14.08 21.62 -17.69
N GLU A 63 -14.95 20.78 -18.27
CA GLU A 63 -15.10 19.38 -17.83
C GLU A 63 -13.83 18.58 -18.12
N ARG A 64 -13.24 18.75 -19.30
CA ARG A 64 -11.94 18.14 -19.66
C ARG A 64 -10.87 18.46 -18.61
N TYR A 65 -10.75 19.73 -18.22
CA TYR A 65 -9.77 20.17 -17.23
C TYR A 65 -10.05 19.59 -15.84
N ALA A 66 -11.30 19.64 -15.37
CA ALA A 66 -11.70 19.11 -14.07
C ALA A 66 -11.44 17.59 -13.98
N THR A 67 -11.86 16.83 -14.99
CA THR A 67 -11.70 15.39 -15.06
C THR A 67 -10.22 14.99 -15.15
N ALA A 68 -9.42 15.69 -15.97
CA ALA A 68 -7.97 15.45 -16.04
C ALA A 68 -7.28 15.71 -14.70
N HIS A 69 -7.64 16.79 -13.99
CA HIS A 69 -7.06 17.09 -12.68
C HIS A 69 -7.45 16.04 -11.63
N LEU A 70 -8.68 15.50 -11.70
CA LEU A 70 -9.10 14.41 -10.83
C LEU A 70 -8.30 13.13 -11.11
N ALA A 71 -8.00 12.81 -12.37
CA ALA A 71 -7.09 11.72 -12.72
C ALA A 71 -5.70 11.94 -12.11
N ALA A 72 -5.17 13.17 -12.16
CA ALA A 72 -3.90 13.52 -11.51
C ALA A 72 -3.90 13.26 -9.99
N LEU A 73 -4.98 13.64 -9.29
CA LEU A 73 -5.14 13.38 -7.86
C LEU A 73 -5.14 11.87 -7.54
N ARG A 74 -5.80 11.06 -8.37
CA ARG A 74 -5.81 9.60 -8.21
C ARG A 74 -4.42 9.01 -8.40
N THR A 75 -3.66 9.50 -9.38
CA THR A 75 -2.26 9.12 -9.58
C THR A 75 -1.40 9.46 -8.35
N ALA A 76 -1.54 10.66 -7.79
CA ALA A 76 -0.84 11.04 -6.57
C ALA A 76 -1.23 10.14 -5.38
N ALA A 77 -2.53 9.85 -5.21
CA ALA A 77 -3.01 8.93 -4.18
C ALA A 77 -2.43 7.52 -4.34
N ALA A 78 -2.22 7.03 -5.57
CA ALA A 78 -1.57 5.75 -5.82
C ALA A 78 -0.13 5.71 -5.28
N VAL A 79 0.63 6.81 -5.44
CA VAL A 79 2.00 6.93 -4.87
C VAL A 79 1.96 6.87 -3.35
N LEU A 80 1.03 7.60 -2.72
CA LEU A 80 0.85 7.60 -1.26
C LEU A 80 0.50 6.20 -0.74
N ALA A 81 -0.42 5.50 -1.43
CA ALA A 81 -0.81 4.13 -1.10
C ALA A 81 0.36 3.14 -1.27
N ALA A 82 1.18 3.30 -2.31
CA ALA A 82 2.32 2.42 -2.58
C ALA A 82 3.47 2.57 -1.57
N ARG A 83 3.71 3.79 -1.07
CA ARG A 83 4.80 4.07 -0.12
C ARG A 83 4.43 3.82 1.35
N GLY A 84 3.21 3.33 1.61
CA GLY A 84 2.84 2.79 2.92
C GLY A 84 2.71 3.81 4.04
N ARG A 85 2.37 5.08 3.73
CA ARG A 85 1.91 6.03 4.76
C ARG A 85 0.38 6.14 4.71
N PRO A 86 -0.36 5.22 5.35
CA PRO A 86 -1.74 5.48 5.70
C PRO A 86 -1.73 6.58 6.76
N GLU A 87 -2.12 7.80 6.40
CA GLU A 87 -2.43 8.81 7.41
C GLU A 87 -3.50 8.22 8.35
N PRO A 88 -3.28 8.18 9.69
CA PRO A 88 -4.31 7.74 10.61
C PRO A 88 -5.44 8.75 10.54
N THR A 89 -6.57 8.33 9.96
CA THR A 89 -7.81 9.06 9.60
C THR A 89 -7.76 9.86 8.27
N PRO A 90 -8.09 9.23 7.13
CA PRO A 90 -8.01 9.86 5.80
C PRO A 90 -9.02 11.00 5.55
N ARG A 91 -10.06 11.17 6.38
CA ARG A 91 -11.13 12.16 6.13
C ARG A 91 -11.07 13.44 6.97
N ARG A 92 -10.33 13.46 8.09
CA ARG A 92 -10.35 14.60 9.05
C ARG A 92 -9.07 15.45 9.03
N ARG A 93 -7.90 14.86 8.73
CA ARG A 93 -6.60 15.58 8.61
C ARG A 93 -6.21 15.95 7.18
N ALA A 94 -6.57 15.14 6.18
CA ALA A 94 -6.46 15.49 4.75
C ALA A 94 -7.32 16.71 4.36
N ARG A 95 -8.23 17.13 5.26
CA ARG A 95 -8.99 18.37 5.12
C ARG A 95 -8.16 19.63 5.42
N ILE A 96 -6.99 19.48 6.06
CA ILE A 96 -6.08 20.58 6.44
C ILE A 96 -4.90 20.69 5.48
N ARG A 97 -4.47 19.59 4.83
CA ARG A 97 -3.37 19.60 3.85
C ARG A 97 -3.73 18.91 2.54
N SER A 98 -3.47 19.60 1.43
CA SER A 98 -3.75 19.10 0.08
C SER A 98 -2.87 17.89 -0.25
N ALA A 99 -3.35 16.98 -1.11
CA ALA A 99 -2.53 15.87 -1.61
C ALA A 99 -1.21 16.38 -2.24
N TRP A 100 -1.24 17.58 -2.84
CA TRP A 100 -0.08 18.23 -3.43
C TRP A 100 0.92 18.78 -2.41
N GLU A 101 0.53 18.96 -1.15
CA GLU A 101 1.45 19.33 -0.06
C GLU A 101 2.14 18.10 0.53
N VAL A 102 1.45 16.97 0.55
CA VAL A 102 1.97 15.71 1.12
C VAL A 102 2.88 14.98 0.14
N LEU A 103 2.63 15.08 -1.17
CA LEU A 103 3.37 14.33 -2.19
C LEU A 103 4.89 14.58 -2.15
N PRO A 104 5.41 15.82 -2.04
CA PRO A 104 6.86 16.08 -1.98
C PRO A 104 7.55 15.47 -0.75
N GLU A 105 6.84 15.34 0.38
CA GLU A 105 7.42 14.74 1.61
C GLU A 105 7.69 13.25 1.44
N ILE A 106 6.90 12.56 0.61
CA ILE A 106 6.93 11.11 0.45
C ILE A 106 7.62 10.71 -0.85
N ALA A 107 7.50 11.54 -1.89
CA ALA A 107 8.09 11.38 -3.21
C ALA A 107 8.72 12.71 -3.67
N PRO A 108 9.90 13.08 -3.14
CA PRO A 108 10.57 14.33 -3.49
C PRO A 108 10.88 14.45 -4.99
N GLU A 109 11.03 13.33 -5.71
CA GLU A 109 11.18 13.30 -7.17
C GLU A 109 9.93 13.80 -7.93
N LEU A 110 8.78 13.89 -7.25
CA LEU A 110 7.52 14.40 -7.81
C LEU A 110 7.22 15.83 -7.37
N THR A 111 8.18 16.54 -6.74
CA THR A 111 7.98 17.90 -6.23
C THR A 111 7.55 18.88 -7.33
N GLU A 112 8.21 18.82 -8.49
CA GLU A 112 7.91 19.69 -9.63
C GLU A 112 6.49 19.45 -10.15
N TRP A 113 6.10 18.18 -10.31
CA TRP A 113 4.75 17.79 -10.67
C TRP A 113 3.73 18.28 -9.64
N SER A 114 4.05 18.17 -8.36
CA SER A 114 3.19 18.64 -7.27
C SER A 114 2.95 20.14 -7.34
N ALA A 115 4.00 20.92 -7.56
CA ALA A 115 3.90 22.38 -7.71
C ALA A 115 3.10 22.77 -8.97
N LEU A 116 3.33 22.08 -10.09
CA LEU A 116 2.58 22.28 -11.33
C LEU A 116 1.07 22.08 -11.09
N PHE A 117 0.66 20.94 -10.53
CA PHE A 117 -0.75 20.66 -10.30
C PHE A 117 -1.36 21.52 -9.19
N ALA A 118 -0.62 21.84 -8.12
CA ALA A 118 -1.11 22.75 -7.09
C ALA A 118 -1.46 24.13 -7.68
N SER A 119 -0.62 24.65 -8.59
CA SER A 119 -0.88 25.94 -9.25
C SER A 119 -2.15 25.93 -10.12
N GLY A 120 -2.57 24.75 -10.61
CA GLY A 120 -3.81 24.57 -11.38
C GLY A 120 -5.08 24.35 -10.55
N ALA A 121 -4.98 24.22 -9.21
CA ALA A 121 -6.12 23.83 -8.37
C ALA A 121 -7.26 24.88 -8.35
N ASP A 122 -6.94 26.18 -8.30
CA ASP A 122 -7.94 27.24 -8.35
C ASP A 122 -8.67 27.28 -9.69
N ARG A 123 -7.93 27.01 -10.77
CA ARG A 123 -8.49 26.92 -12.12
C ARG A 123 -9.46 25.74 -12.23
N ARG A 124 -9.10 24.60 -11.65
CA ARG A 124 -9.98 23.43 -11.54
C ARG A 124 -11.24 23.76 -10.75
N ALA A 125 -11.13 24.41 -9.58
CA ALA A 125 -12.29 24.77 -8.77
C ALA A 125 -13.29 25.65 -9.53
N ARG A 126 -12.79 26.63 -10.31
CA ARG A 126 -13.63 27.45 -11.19
C ARG A 126 -14.26 26.66 -12.34
N ALA A 127 -13.52 25.71 -12.92
CA ALA A 127 -14.02 24.83 -13.97
C ALA A 127 -15.14 23.91 -13.46
N GLU A 128 -14.95 23.30 -12.29
CA GLU A 128 -15.95 22.45 -11.61
C GLU A 128 -17.20 23.22 -11.21
N ALA A 129 -17.05 24.51 -10.84
CA ALA A 129 -18.17 25.39 -10.59
C ALA A 129 -18.94 25.81 -11.87
N GLY A 130 -18.52 25.35 -13.05
CA GLY A 130 -19.19 25.66 -14.31
C GLY A 130 -19.02 27.11 -14.77
N ILE A 131 -18.03 27.84 -14.23
CA ILE A 131 -17.79 29.23 -14.62
C ILE A 131 -17.37 29.26 -16.10
N ARG A 132 -18.15 29.95 -16.94
CA ARG A 132 -17.88 30.05 -18.38
C ARG A 132 -16.49 30.66 -18.61
N GLY A 133 -15.71 30.02 -19.48
CA GLY A 133 -14.38 30.50 -19.85
C GLY A 133 -13.35 30.44 -18.71
N ALA A 134 -13.60 29.69 -17.63
CA ALA A 134 -12.61 29.49 -16.57
C ALA A 134 -11.31 28.88 -17.08
N VAL A 135 -11.42 28.06 -18.14
CA VAL A 135 -10.34 27.32 -18.79
C VAL A 135 -10.56 27.35 -20.31
N GLY A 136 -9.50 27.61 -21.07
CA GLY A 136 -9.52 27.48 -22.53
C GLY A 136 -9.20 26.07 -23.02
N THR A 137 -9.48 25.77 -24.28
CA THR A 137 -9.14 24.48 -24.91
C THR A 137 -7.67 24.13 -24.75
N ARG A 138 -6.78 25.11 -24.97
CA ARG A 138 -5.33 24.93 -24.84
C ARG A 138 -4.92 24.55 -23.43
N ASP A 139 -5.49 25.20 -22.42
CA ASP A 139 -5.20 24.89 -21.02
C ASP A 139 -5.62 23.45 -20.65
N ALA A 140 -6.76 22.99 -21.19
CA ALA A 140 -7.21 21.61 -21.02
C ALA A 140 -6.30 20.61 -21.73
N ASP A 141 -5.88 20.91 -22.97
CA ASP A 141 -4.96 20.06 -23.74
C ASP A 141 -3.57 19.97 -23.09
N ASP A 142 -3.06 21.09 -22.58
CA ASP A 142 -1.80 21.16 -21.83
C ASP A 142 -1.90 20.29 -20.56
N LEU A 143 -2.98 20.47 -19.77
CA LEU A 143 -3.18 19.66 -18.58
C LEU A 143 -3.32 18.16 -18.90
N ILE A 144 -4.06 17.77 -19.94
CA ILE A 144 -4.19 16.37 -20.34
C ILE A 144 -2.82 15.76 -20.69
N ARG A 145 -1.98 16.52 -21.42
CA ARG A 145 -0.61 16.09 -21.74
C ARG A 145 0.25 15.91 -20.49
N ASP A 146 0.17 16.86 -19.57
CA ASP A 146 0.90 16.82 -18.29
C ASP A 146 0.46 15.64 -17.43
N VAL A 147 -0.85 15.41 -17.29
CA VAL A 147 -1.40 14.28 -16.53
C VAL A 147 -1.01 12.95 -17.16
N ALA A 148 -1.04 12.84 -18.48
CA ALA A 148 -0.59 11.63 -19.18
C ALA A 148 0.89 11.32 -18.91
N MET A 149 1.74 12.36 -18.89
CA MET A 149 3.16 12.23 -18.60
C MET A 149 3.40 11.84 -17.13
N PHE A 150 2.72 12.51 -16.21
CA PHE A 150 2.78 12.21 -14.78
C PHE A 150 2.34 10.77 -14.47
N LEU A 151 1.22 10.33 -15.05
CA LEU A 151 0.72 8.96 -14.89
C LEU A 151 1.73 7.93 -15.39
N ARG A 152 2.30 8.14 -16.59
CA ARG A 152 3.34 7.25 -17.14
C ARG A 152 4.59 7.20 -16.26
N LEU A 153 5.02 8.34 -15.70
CA LEU A 153 6.16 8.41 -14.80
C LEU A 153 5.90 7.59 -13.53
N VAL A 154 4.73 7.74 -12.92
CA VAL A 154 4.34 7.01 -11.71
C VAL A 154 4.18 5.51 -11.98
N GLU A 155 3.54 5.11 -13.08
CA GLU A 155 3.45 3.71 -13.50
C GLU A 155 4.84 3.08 -13.61
N ARG A 156 5.78 3.75 -14.28
CA ARG A 156 7.17 3.28 -14.40
C ARG A 156 7.86 3.18 -13.04
N MET A 157 7.69 4.18 -12.18
CA MET A 157 8.27 4.19 -10.83
C MET A 157 7.77 3.01 -9.99
N LEU A 158 6.47 2.71 -10.03
CA LEU A 158 5.85 1.63 -9.24
C LEU A 158 6.14 0.24 -9.80
N VAL A 159 6.41 0.09 -11.10
CA VAL A 159 6.89 -1.17 -11.70
C VAL A 159 8.33 -1.47 -11.30
N LEU A 160 9.16 -0.44 -11.13
CA LEU A 160 10.59 -0.57 -10.81
C LEU A 160 10.89 -0.66 -9.31
N GLN A 161 9.98 -0.22 -8.44
CA GLN A 161 10.13 -0.26 -6.99
C GLN A 161 9.34 -1.46 -6.43
N PRO A 162 9.98 -2.57 -6.03
CA PRO A 162 9.30 -3.59 -5.23
C PRO A 162 8.89 -2.98 -3.89
N VAL A 163 7.59 -3.01 -3.58
CA VAL A 163 7.10 -2.50 -2.30
C VAL A 163 7.52 -3.48 -1.21
N LEU A 164 8.56 -3.12 -0.46
CA LEU A 164 8.97 -3.90 0.71
C LEU A 164 7.81 -3.89 1.73
N PRO A 165 7.36 -5.06 2.23
CA PRO A 165 6.44 -5.11 3.34
C PRO A 165 7.08 -4.38 4.52
N GLN A 166 6.51 -3.25 4.94
CA GLN A 166 6.97 -2.58 6.15
C GLN A 166 6.67 -3.49 7.34
N PRO A 167 7.65 -3.80 8.21
CA PRO A 167 7.39 -4.54 9.42
C PRO A 167 6.35 -3.73 10.22
N ARG A 168 5.22 -4.37 10.53
CA ARG A 168 4.27 -3.81 11.47
C ARG A 168 5.09 -3.50 12.71
N ARG A 169 5.10 -2.23 13.14
CA ARG A 169 5.62 -1.87 14.46
C ARG A 169 4.70 -2.57 15.45
N ASN A 170 5.08 -3.78 15.85
CA ASN A 170 4.44 -4.49 16.93
C ASN A 170 4.50 -3.56 18.14
N GLY A 171 3.35 -3.22 18.68
CA GLY A 171 3.29 -2.75 20.05
C GLY A 171 3.74 -3.90 20.93
N GLU A 172 4.94 -3.80 21.48
CA GLU A 172 5.24 -4.40 22.78
C GLU A 172 4.48 -3.46 23.76
N GLU A 173 3.32 -3.81 24.33
CA GLU A 173 3.05 -4.97 25.20
C GLU A 173 4.22 -5.20 26.17
N GLY A 174 4.46 -4.20 27.01
CA GLY A 174 5.06 -4.41 28.33
C GLY A 174 3.96 -4.84 29.29
N ASP A 175 3.50 -6.08 29.14
CA ASP A 175 2.83 -6.81 30.21
C ASP A 175 3.89 -7.69 30.88
N GLY A 176 4.12 -7.44 32.16
CA GLY A 176 5.20 -8.01 32.95
C GLY A 176 4.81 -7.98 34.41
N ASP A 177 3.74 -8.69 34.74
CA ASP A 177 3.31 -8.98 36.11
C ASP A 177 4.16 -10.12 36.75
N GLY A 178 4.55 -9.88 38.01
CA GLY A 178 4.92 -10.88 39.04
C GLY A 178 6.42 -11.24 39.15
N GLU A 179 7.05 -11.41 40.32
CA GLU A 179 6.63 -11.48 41.73
C GLU A 179 7.91 -11.66 42.59
N GLY A 180 7.87 -11.21 43.86
CA GLY A 180 8.86 -11.51 44.91
C GLY A 180 9.45 -10.24 45.55
N GLY A 181 9.18 -9.84 46.79
CA GLY A 181 8.71 -10.56 47.96
C GLY A 181 9.74 -10.32 49.07
N GLU A 182 9.56 -9.29 49.90
CA GLU A 182 10.19 -9.28 51.23
C GLU A 182 9.39 -8.37 52.18
N GLY A 183 8.74 -9.02 53.14
CA GLY A 183 8.03 -8.36 54.21
C GLY A 183 8.99 -7.81 55.25
N LYS A 184 8.63 -6.66 55.82
CA LYS A 184 9.15 -6.24 57.11
C LYS A 184 8.00 -5.81 58.00
N GLU A 185 7.48 -6.79 58.72
CA GLU A 185 6.87 -6.58 60.02
C GLU A 185 7.87 -5.89 60.95
N VAL A 186 7.40 -4.91 61.71
CA VAL A 186 7.84 -4.65 63.08
C VAL A 186 6.71 -3.90 63.82
N PRO A 187 6.55 -4.13 65.13
CA PRO A 187 5.25 -4.44 65.72
C PRO A 187 4.70 -3.33 66.62
N ASP A 188 3.40 -3.48 66.88
CA ASP A 188 2.63 -2.79 67.90
C ASP A 188 3.12 -3.18 69.32
N ALA A 189 3.25 -2.18 70.19
CA ALA A 189 3.41 -2.37 71.62
C ALA A 189 2.84 -1.17 72.39
N SER A 190 1.55 -1.32 72.74
CA SER A 190 0.84 -0.85 73.95
C SER A 190 0.54 0.64 74.13
#